data_AF-A0A8T6TIB4-F1
#
_entry.id   AF-A0A8T6TIB4-F1
#
_cell.length_a   1.000
_cell.length_b   1.000
_cell.length_c   1.000
_cell.angle_alpha   90.00
_cell.angle_beta   90.00
_cell.angle_gamma   90.00
#
_symmetry.space_group_name_H-M   'P 1'
#
loop_
_entity.id
_entity.type
_entity.pdbx_description
1 polymer ?
#
loop_
_entity_poly.entity_id
_entity_poly.type
_entity_poly.pdbx_seq_one_letter_code
_entity_poly.pdbx_strand_id
1 'polypeptide(L)'
;MLAILAILAILVLLPAVEARHGLCVDGSFGPAALIMPAPDLEPVDVSYHDEPDFQQRLVSYRGDLHVTWLTEEEDPEVTEYLFMRTLGPEGWGPRLVVNNPVPEDGEFKGVDIRVAGYDLVEHEGLLWFVWSTPSVEQADGNDGDIVLRTFDGTDWGPIVEVTRPGDEAIDNTPSLTSDGDRLLLAWTTGTQAGRGIVMSWMDDEGWTDPVEVTDPAAPG
;
A
#
# COMPACT_ATOMS: atom_id res chain seq x y z
N MET A 1 -58.43 -6.03 -30.93
CA MET A 1 -57.49 -5.09 -31.59
C MET A 1 -56.66 -4.44 -30.49
N LEU A 2 -55.38 -4.83 -30.41
CA LEU A 2 -54.25 -4.28 -29.61
C LEU A 2 -54.39 -4.19 -28.08
N ALA A 3 -53.37 -4.41 -27.25
CA ALA A 3 -52.11 -5.17 -27.33
C ALA A 3 -51.60 -5.30 -25.88
N ILE A 4 -50.94 -6.42 -25.63
CA ILE A 4 -50.25 -6.85 -24.41
C ILE A 4 -49.15 -5.86 -24.01
N LEU A 5 -49.03 -5.53 -22.71
CA LEU A 5 -47.75 -5.12 -22.12
C LEU A 5 -47.55 -5.88 -20.81
N ALA A 6 -46.77 -6.96 -20.88
CA ALA A 6 -46.24 -7.67 -19.73
C ALA A 6 -44.88 -7.04 -19.39
N ILE A 7 -44.78 -6.45 -18.19
CA ILE A 7 -43.49 -6.00 -17.65
C ILE A 7 -42.85 -7.21 -16.97
N LEU A 8 -41.84 -7.76 -17.63
CA LEU A 8 -40.98 -8.82 -17.14
C LEU A 8 -39.96 -8.19 -16.18
N ALA A 9 -40.25 -8.22 -14.87
CA ALA A 9 -39.25 -7.93 -13.85
C ALA A 9 -38.42 -9.20 -13.63
N ILE A 10 -37.26 -9.28 -14.28
CA ILE A 10 -36.24 -10.28 -13.93
C ILE A 10 -35.57 -9.79 -12.65
N LEU A 11 -36.10 -10.21 -11.52
CA LEU A 11 -35.35 -10.22 -10.26
C LEU A 11 -34.34 -11.36 -10.37
N VAL A 12 -33.09 -11.03 -10.71
CA VAL A 12 -31.99 -11.97 -10.43
C VAL A 12 -31.76 -11.92 -8.92
N LEU A 13 -32.38 -12.87 -8.22
CA LEU A 13 -31.98 -13.26 -6.87
C LEU A 13 -30.59 -13.90 -6.98
N LEU A 14 -29.54 -13.07 -6.95
CA LEU A 14 -28.28 -13.55 -6.40
C LEU A 14 -28.55 -13.80 -4.91
N PRO A 15 -28.19 -14.96 -4.34
CA PRO A 15 -28.17 -15.06 -2.89
C PRO A 15 -27.20 -13.99 -2.42
N ALA A 16 -27.70 -13.04 -1.63
CA ALA A 16 -26.84 -12.30 -0.73
C ALA A 16 -26.15 -13.37 0.11
N VAL A 17 -24.89 -13.67 -0.23
CA VAL A 17 -23.99 -14.30 0.72
C VAL A 17 -23.76 -13.21 1.75
N GLU A 18 -24.69 -13.11 2.70
CA GLU A 18 -24.42 -12.47 3.97
C GLU A 18 -23.25 -13.28 4.53
N ALA A 19 -22.03 -12.80 4.30
CA ALA A 19 -20.92 -13.08 5.18
C ALA A 19 -21.28 -12.44 6.53
N ARG A 20 -22.23 -13.06 7.23
CA ARG A 20 -22.40 -12.84 8.65
C ARG A 20 -21.10 -13.32 9.23
N HIS A 21 -20.24 -12.37 9.58
CA HIS A 21 -19.20 -12.59 10.56
C HIS A 21 -19.90 -13.23 11.76
N GLY A 22 -19.79 -14.55 11.85
CA GLY A 22 -20.36 -15.33 12.92
C GLY A 22 -19.62 -14.94 14.18
N LEU A 23 -20.15 -13.94 14.88
CA LEU A 23 -19.88 -13.76 16.30
C LEU A 23 -20.34 -15.03 16.98
N CYS A 24 -19.39 -15.93 17.25
CA CYS A 24 -19.64 -17.10 18.07
C CYS A 24 -20.02 -16.61 19.46
N VAL A 25 -21.22 -16.95 19.92
CA VAL A 25 -21.81 -16.47 21.18
C VAL A 25 -21.06 -17.02 22.41
N ASP A 26 -20.08 -17.92 22.22
CA ASP A 26 -19.32 -18.56 23.29
C ASP A 26 -17.96 -17.91 23.62
N GLY A 27 -17.58 -16.83 22.92
CA GLY A 27 -16.34 -16.10 23.22
C GLY A 27 -15.05 -16.87 22.87
N SER A 28 -15.14 -17.96 22.10
CA SER A 28 -13.97 -18.66 21.60
C SER A 28 -13.56 -18.11 20.23
N PHE A 29 -12.43 -17.42 20.17
CA PHE A 29 -11.75 -17.15 18.90
C PHE A 29 -11.02 -18.42 18.46
N GLY A 30 -11.77 -19.37 17.90
CA GLY A 30 -11.16 -20.33 16.98
C GLY A 30 -10.78 -19.57 15.70
N PRO A 31 -9.61 -19.79 15.08
CA PRO A 31 -9.35 -19.24 13.76
C PRO A 31 -10.50 -19.70 12.85
N ALA A 32 -11.29 -18.76 12.35
CA ALA A 32 -12.20 -19.06 11.25
C ALA A 32 -11.28 -19.60 10.16
N ALA A 33 -11.41 -20.89 9.84
CA ALA A 33 -10.68 -21.47 8.74
C ALA A 33 -10.98 -20.57 7.55
N LEU A 34 -9.92 -19.95 6.99
CA LEU A 34 -10.02 -19.31 5.69
C LEU A 34 -10.69 -20.37 4.83
N ILE A 35 -11.92 -20.10 4.37
CA ILE A 35 -12.61 -21.04 3.48
C ILE A 35 -11.79 -20.98 2.21
N MET A 36 -10.77 -21.86 2.14
CA MET A 36 -9.99 -22.09 0.96
C MET A 36 -11.02 -22.44 -0.11
N PRO A 37 -11.03 -21.73 -1.23
CA PRO A 37 -11.97 -22.02 -2.28
C PRO A 37 -11.86 -23.50 -2.67
N ALA A 38 -12.94 -24.03 -3.25
CA ALA A 38 -13.07 -25.44 -3.64
C ALA A 38 -11.75 -25.96 -4.27
N PRO A 39 -11.36 -27.22 -4.02
CA PRO A 39 -10.05 -27.80 -4.38
C PRO A 39 -9.71 -27.81 -5.89
N ASP A 40 -10.58 -27.24 -6.73
CA ASP A 40 -10.50 -27.21 -8.18
C ASP A 40 -10.19 -25.78 -8.70
N LEU A 41 -9.87 -24.80 -7.84
CA LEU A 41 -9.34 -23.53 -8.32
C LEU A 41 -7.87 -23.68 -8.68
N GLU A 42 -7.59 -23.53 -9.97
CA GLU A 42 -6.24 -23.36 -10.48
C GLU A 42 -5.60 -22.13 -9.80
N PRO A 43 -4.32 -22.21 -9.38
CA PRO A 43 -3.59 -21.05 -8.89
C PRO A 43 -3.69 -19.92 -9.92
N VAL A 44 -4.22 -18.77 -9.48
CA VAL A 44 -4.26 -17.58 -10.32
C VAL A 44 -2.92 -16.89 -10.16
N ASP A 45 -2.13 -16.90 -11.23
CA ASP A 45 -0.96 -16.06 -11.30
C ASP A 45 -1.40 -14.60 -11.34
N VAL A 46 -0.99 -13.85 -10.33
CA VAL A 46 -1.23 -12.41 -10.24
C VAL A 46 -0.06 -11.63 -10.84
N SER A 47 1.08 -12.29 -11.06
CA SER A 47 2.23 -11.74 -11.78
C SER A 47 1.93 -11.70 -13.29
N TYR A 48 2.48 -10.70 -13.98
CA TYR A 48 2.27 -10.49 -15.42
C TYR A 48 3.56 -10.65 -16.24
N HIS A 49 4.70 -10.88 -15.59
CA HIS A 49 6.01 -10.84 -16.24
C HIS A 49 6.89 -12.02 -15.87
N ASP A 50 7.86 -12.31 -16.75
CA ASP A 50 8.97 -13.25 -16.49
C ASP A 50 9.96 -12.70 -15.45
N GLU A 51 9.78 -11.44 -15.03
CA GLU A 51 10.56 -10.76 -14.01
C GLU A 51 10.10 -11.13 -12.59
N PRO A 52 11.02 -11.13 -11.62
CA PRO A 52 10.69 -11.45 -10.24
C PRO A 52 9.81 -10.37 -9.59
N ASP A 53 8.64 -10.79 -9.09
CA ASP A 53 7.85 -10.00 -8.15
C ASP A 53 8.46 -10.09 -6.74
N PHE A 54 8.62 -8.95 -6.08
CA PHE A 54 9.19 -8.85 -4.75
C PHE A 54 8.22 -8.27 -3.71
N GLN A 55 8.52 -8.58 -2.44
CA GLN A 55 7.90 -7.96 -1.28
C GLN A 55 6.37 -7.96 -1.28
N GLN A 56 5.74 -9.08 -1.64
CA GLN A 56 4.27 -9.15 -1.70
C GLN A 56 3.61 -8.87 -0.34
N ARG A 57 2.49 -8.16 -0.35
CA ARG A 57 1.63 -7.94 0.82
C ARG A 57 0.17 -8.20 0.47
N LEU A 58 -0.58 -8.66 1.46
CA LEU A 58 -2.03 -8.84 1.39
C LEU A 58 -2.67 -7.99 2.49
N VAL A 59 -3.70 -7.23 2.13
CA VAL A 59 -4.45 -6.41 3.07
C VAL A 59 -5.94 -6.53 2.78
N SER A 60 -6.76 -6.54 3.84
CA SER A 60 -8.21 -6.36 3.67
C SER A 60 -8.55 -4.88 3.85
N TYR A 61 -9.26 -4.32 2.88
CA TYR A 61 -9.68 -2.92 2.90
C TYR A 61 -11.12 -2.84 2.42
N ARG A 62 -12.00 -2.25 3.25
CA ARG A 62 -13.45 -2.14 2.99
C ARG A 62 -14.16 -3.45 2.63
N GLY A 63 -13.64 -4.57 3.14
CA GLY A 63 -14.19 -5.91 2.90
C GLY A 63 -13.65 -6.60 1.65
N ASP A 64 -12.87 -5.91 0.84
CA ASP A 64 -12.16 -6.49 -0.31
C ASP A 64 -10.76 -6.94 0.10
N LEU A 65 -10.20 -7.90 -0.65
CA LEU A 65 -8.82 -8.35 -0.49
C LEU A 65 -7.95 -7.67 -1.55
N HIS A 66 -6.89 -7.00 -1.12
CA HIS A 66 -5.92 -6.37 -2.00
C HIS A 66 -4.60 -7.13 -1.92
N VAL A 67 -3.94 -7.28 -3.06
CA VAL A 67 -2.55 -7.74 -3.17
C VAL A 67 -1.71 -6.61 -3.73
N THR A 68 -0.53 -6.42 -3.14
CA THR A 68 0.46 -5.46 -3.60
C THR A 68 1.80 -6.13 -3.77
N TRP A 69 2.61 -5.63 -4.68
CA TRP A 69 3.92 -6.18 -4.97
C TRP A 69 4.79 -5.14 -5.67
N LEU A 70 6.10 -5.31 -5.53
CA LEU A 70 7.08 -4.62 -6.36
C LEU A 70 7.41 -5.51 -7.56
N THR A 71 7.54 -4.93 -8.74
CA THR A 71 8.16 -5.60 -9.89
C THR A 71 9.27 -4.73 -10.44
N GLU A 72 10.33 -5.39 -10.91
CA GLU A 72 11.28 -4.74 -11.79
C GLU A 72 10.71 -4.70 -13.20
N GLU A 73 10.79 -3.57 -13.89
CA GLU A 73 10.55 -3.51 -15.34
C GLU A 73 11.91 -3.28 -16.02
N GLU A 74 12.12 -3.82 -17.23
CA GLU A 74 13.38 -3.67 -17.99
C GLU A 74 13.68 -2.22 -18.43
N ASP A 75 12.95 -1.24 -17.91
CA ASP A 75 13.17 0.16 -18.19
C ASP A 75 14.48 0.63 -17.49
N PRO A 76 15.48 1.10 -18.26
CA PRO A 76 16.75 1.56 -17.70
C PRO A 76 16.60 2.77 -16.76
N GLU A 77 15.45 3.43 -16.76
CA GLU A 77 15.19 4.67 -16.03
C GLU A 77 14.40 4.46 -14.72
N VAL A 78 13.49 3.48 -14.68
CA VAL A 78 12.71 3.12 -13.48
C VAL A 78 12.84 1.65 -13.20
N THR A 79 13.60 1.33 -12.17
CA THR A 79 13.86 -0.08 -11.90
C THR A 79 12.71 -0.75 -11.17
N GLU A 80 11.83 -0.05 -10.42
CA GLU A 80 10.84 -0.72 -9.56
C GLU A 80 9.49 0.02 -9.46
N TYR A 81 8.40 -0.71 -9.75
CA TYR A 81 7.02 -0.25 -9.62
C TYR A 81 6.29 -1.01 -8.50
N LEU A 82 5.60 -0.27 -7.64
CA LEU A 82 4.65 -0.77 -6.66
C LEU A 82 3.26 -0.82 -7.28
N PHE A 83 2.73 -2.04 -7.39
CA PHE A 83 1.41 -2.30 -7.95
C PHE A 83 0.43 -2.76 -6.87
N MET A 84 -0.86 -2.60 -7.19
CA MET A 84 -1.98 -3.14 -6.41
C MET A 84 -3.02 -3.78 -7.34
N ARG A 85 -3.65 -4.86 -6.88
CA ARG A 85 -4.91 -5.40 -7.44
C ARG A 85 -5.89 -5.72 -6.33
N THR A 86 -7.17 -5.60 -6.64
CA THR A 86 -8.29 -5.94 -5.74
C THR A 86 -8.97 -7.21 -6.21
N LEU A 87 -9.20 -8.17 -5.31
CA LEU A 87 -10.02 -9.34 -5.58
C LEU A 87 -11.49 -8.99 -5.37
N GLY A 88 -12.24 -8.90 -6.46
CA GLY A 88 -13.69 -8.72 -6.46
C GLY A 88 -14.47 -10.01 -6.76
N PRO A 89 -15.80 -9.94 -6.89
CA PRO A 89 -16.66 -11.09 -7.18
C PRO A 89 -16.36 -11.80 -8.51
N GLU A 90 -15.83 -11.06 -9.49
CA GLU A 90 -15.49 -11.57 -10.83
C GLU A 90 -14.00 -11.98 -10.93
N GLY A 91 -13.25 -11.94 -9.82
CA GLY A 91 -11.82 -12.21 -9.77
C GLY A 91 -10.97 -10.94 -9.55
N TRP A 92 -9.68 -11.02 -9.88
CA TRP A 92 -8.76 -9.90 -9.72
C TRP A 92 -9.05 -8.78 -10.71
N GLY A 93 -9.29 -7.59 -10.18
CA GLY A 93 -9.50 -6.35 -10.94
C GLY A 93 -8.26 -5.88 -11.72
N PRO A 94 -8.31 -4.67 -12.31
CA PRO A 94 -7.17 -4.12 -13.05
C PRO A 94 -5.97 -3.87 -12.14
N ARG A 95 -4.77 -3.86 -12.74
CA ARG A 95 -3.52 -3.44 -12.09
C ARG A 95 -3.55 -1.92 -11.89
N LEU A 96 -3.33 -1.48 -10.65
CA LEU A 96 -3.23 -0.08 -10.27
C LEU A 96 -1.79 0.23 -9.88
N VAL A 97 -1.24 1.33 -10.40
CA VAL A 97 0.11 1.81 -10.04
C VAL A 97 0.00 2.65 -8.77
N VAL A 98 0.78 2.32 -7.75
CA VAL A 98 0.77 3.02 -6.46
C VAL A 98 1.76 4.18 -6.49
N ASN A 99 3.03 3.90 -6.76
CA ASN A 99 4.10 4.88 -6.81
C ASN A 99 4.31 5.33 -8.26
N ASN A 100 3.38 6.06 -8.88
CA ASN A 100 3.61 6.53 -10.26
C ASN A 100 4.87 7.42 -10.27
N PRO A 101 6.00 6.96 -10.82
CA PRO A 101 7.23 7.67 -10.60
C PRO A 101 7.48 8.71 -11.68
N VAL A 102 6.75 8.66 -12.80
CA VAL A 102 7.09 9.40 -14.00
C VAL A 102 6.91 10.90 -13.75
N PRO A 103 7.99 11.70 -13.76
CA PRO A 103 7.90 13.16 -13.79
C PRO A 103 7.04 13.61 -14.96
N GLU A 104 6.43 14.80 -14.88
CA GLU A 104 5.66 15.34 -16.01
C GLU A 104 6.51 15.47 -17.30
N ASP A 105 7.84 15.55 -17.18
CA ASP A 105 8.80 15.59 -18.29
C ASP A 105 9.40 14.22 -18.67
N GLY A 106 9.13 13.16 -17.91
CA GLY A 106 9.30 11.76 -18.32
C GLY A 106 10.74 11.25 -18.50
N GLU A 107 11.74 11.89 -17.91
CA GLU A 107 13.13 11.39 -17.90
C GLU A 107 13.60 11.17 -16.47
N PHE A 108 13.92 9.93 -16.08
CA PHE A 108 14.61 9.70 -14.81
C PHE A 108 16.11 9.83 -14.99
N LYS A 109 16.74 10.68 -14.17
CA LYS A 109 18.19 10.87 -14.24
C LYS A 109 18.95 9.90 -13.34
N GLY A 110 19.18 8.69 -13.85
CA GLY A 110 20.38 7.91 -13.59
C GLY A 110 20.74 7.63 -12.12
N VAL A 111 19.76 7.22 -11.32
CA VAL A 111 19.99 6.80 -9.94
C VAL A 111 19.63 5.32 -9.78
N ASP A 112 20.64 4.52 -9.44
CA ASP A 112 20.56 3.08 -9.13
C ASP A 112 19.80 2.78 -7.81
N ILE A 113 18.88 3.65 -7.40
CA ILE A 113 18.20 3.51 -6.11
C ILE A 113 16.85 2.86 -6.37
N ARG A 114 16.67 1.73 -5.70
CA ARG A 114 15.49 0.87 -5.72
C ARG A 114 14.52 1.29 -4.62
N VAL A 115 13.26 0.92 -4.73
CA VAL A 115 12.30 1.03 -3.61
C VAL A 115 12.79 0.08 -2.50
N ALA A 116 13.48 0.65 -1.52
CA ALA A 116 14.13 -0.12 -0.45
C ALA A 116 13.15 -0.74 0.57
N GLY A 117 11.86 -0.62 0.31
CA GLY A 117 10.78 -1.17 1.12
C GLY A 117 9.49 -0.39 0.93
N TYR A 118 8.38 -1.06 1.17
CA TYR A 118 7.08 -0.43 1.30
C TYR A 118 6.26 -1.12 2.40
N ASP A 119 5.28 -0.38 2.92
CA ASP A 119 4.27 -0.90 3.83
C ASP A 119 2.91 -0.26 3.57
N LEU A 120 1.86 -0.84 4.12
CA LEU A 120 0.51 -0.31 3.99
C LEU A 120 -0.40 -0.70 5.16
N VAL A 121 -1.34 0.18 5.49
CA VAL A 121 -2.32 -0.05 6.56
C VAL A 121 -3.63 0.67 6.26
N GLU A 122 -4.74 0.09 6.69
CA GLU A 122 -6.02 0.80 6.74
C GLU A 122 -6.04 1.71 7.97
N HIS A 123 -6.39 2.99 7.78
CA HIS A 123 -6.55 3.95 8.86
C HIS A 123 -7.59 5.00 8.46
N GLU A 124 -8.58 5.20 9.32
CA GLU A 124 -9.69 6.13 9.13
C GLU A 124 -10.45 5.96 7.80
N GLY A 125 -10.62 4.72 7.35
CA GLY A 125 -11.36 4.41 6.12
C GLY A 125 -10.58 4.69 4.84
N LEU A 126 -9.28 4.96 4.92
CA LEU A 126 -8.35 5.08 3.82
C LEU A 126 -7.30 3.96 3.88
N LEU A 127 -6.82 3.51 2.72
CA LEU A 127 -5.65 2.65 2.65
C LEU A 127 -4.40 3.52 2.45
N TRP A 128 -3.53 3.54 3.45
CA TRP A 128 -2.29 4.30 3.45
C TRP A 128 -1.16 3.43 2.92
N PHE A 129 -0.38 3.99 2.00
CA PHE A 129 0.82 3.36 1.44
C PHE A 129 2.01 4.21 1.78
N VAL A 130 3.09 3.58 2.20
CA VAL A 130 4.39 4.23 2.43
C VAL A 130 5.47 3.48 1.68
N TRP A 131 6.42 4.19 1.08
CA TRP A 131 7.58 3.59 0.42
C TRP A 131 8.80 4.52 0.49
N SER A 132 9.97 3.94 0.24
CA SER A 132 11.21 4.71 0.04
C SER A 132 11.34 5.12 -1.44
N THR A 133 11.66 6.38 -1.70
CA THR A 133 11.79 6.93 -3.06
C THR A 133 13.16 6.62 -3.67
N PRO A 134 13.22 6.54 -5.00
CA PRO A 134 14.48 6.61 -5.72
C PRO A 134 14.92 8.09 -5.88
N SER A 135 15.65 8.60 -4.89
CA SER A 135 16.66 9.66 -4.97
C SER A 135 16.38 11.07 -5.53
N VAL A 136 15.50 11.36 -6.50
CA VAL A 136 15.62 12.68 -7.19
C VAL A 136 14.34 13.42 -7.56
N GLU A 137 13.15 12.80 -7.51
CA GLU A 137 11.96 13.44 -8.13
C GLU A 137 10.69 13.45 -7.29
N GLN A 138 10.61 12.63 -6.23
CA GLN A 138 9.41 12.56 -5.38
C GLN A 138 9.57 13.32 -4.06
N ALA A 139 10.77 13.82 -3.78
CA ALA A 139 11.14 14.44 -2.52
C ALA A 139 12.30 15.44 -2.74
N ASP A 140 12.52 16.32 -1.77
CA ASP A 140 13.54 17.36 -1.82
C ASP A 140 14.94 16.80 -1.52
N GLY A 141 15.69 16.35 -2.55
CA GLY A 141 17.02 15.78 -2.29
C GLY A 141 17.72 15.09 -3.46
N ASN A 142 18.83 14.41 -3.14
CA ASN A 142 19.54 13.47 -4.03
C ASN A 142 19.67 12.10 -3.35
N ASP A 143 18.71 11.73 -2.53
CA ASP A 143 18.73 10.63 -1.57
C ASP A 143 17.33 9.99 -1.43
N GLY A 144 17.31 8.78 -0.86
CA GLY A 144 16.07 8.04 -0.74
C GLY A 144 15.25 8.56 0.44
N ASP A 145 14.04 9.04 0.15
CA ASP A 145 13.13 9.62 1.14
C ASP A 145 11.98 8.70 1.46
N ILE A 146 11.32 8.90 2.60
CA ILE A 146 10.05 8.24 2.91
C ILE A 146 8.90 9.12 2.45
N VAL A 147 8.13 8.60 1.50
CA VAL A 147 6.90 9.22 1.03
C VAL A 147 5.71 8.32 1.26
N LEU A 148 4.52 8.89 1.20
CA LEU A 148 3.27 8.16 1.30
C LEU A 148 2.17 8.74 0.43
N ARG A 149 1.10 7.97 0.26
CA ARG A 149 -0.17 8.42 -0.31
C ARG A 149 -1.33 7.58 0.21
N THR A 150 -2.55 8.04 -0.03
CA THR A 150 -3.77 7.33 0.34
C THR A 150 -4.54 6.80 -0.87
N PHE A 151 -5.34 5.76 -0.65
CA PHE A 151 -6.33 5.25 -1.58
C PHE A 151 -7.70 5.21 -0.92
N ASP A 152 -8.69 5.89 -1.50
CA ASP A 152 -10.04 5.98 -0.93
C ASP A 152 -10.99 4.88 -1.42
N GLY A 153 -10.48 3.88 -2.13
CA GLY A 153 -11.26 2.83 -2.79
C GLY A 153 -11.54 3.10 -4.27
N THR A 154 -11.38 4.34 -4.72
CA THR A 154 -11.61 4.76 -6.11
C THR A 154 -10.39 5.49 -6.68
N ASP A 155 -9.92 6.51 -5.96
CA ASP A 155 -8.90 7.43 -6.40
C ASP A 155 -7.71 7.45 -5.44
N TRP A 156 -6.56 7.86 -5.97
CA TRP A 156 -5.36 8.06 -5.20
C TRP A 156 -5.22 9.50 -4.72
N GLY A 157 -4.84 9.68 -3.46
CA GLY A 157 -4.41 10.98 -2.91
C GLY A 157 -3.05 11.44 -3.44
N PRO A 158 -2.63 12.67 -3.09
CA PRO A 158 -1.30 13.18 -3.42
C PRO A 158 -0.19 12.36 -2.75
N ILE A 159 1.01 12.42 -3.32
CA ILE A 159 2.23 11.91 -2.67
C ILE A 159 2.72 12.98 -1.69
N VAL A 160 3.09 12.57 -0.49
CA VAL A 160 3.58 13.44 0.59
C VAL A 160 4.89 12.87 1.14
N GLU A 161 5.93 13.70 1.20
CA GLU A 161 7.18 13.41 1.88
C GLU A 161 7.03 13.54 3.40
N VAL A 162 7.58 12.57 4.14
CA VAL A 162 7.54 12.53 5.62
C VAL A 162 8.93 12.76 6.23
N THR A 163 9.98 12.56 5.45
CA THR A 163 11.36 12.88 5.81
C THR A 163 11.56 14.39 5.90
N ARG A 164 12.69 14.83 6.44
CA ARG A 164 12.90 16.28 6.62
C ARG A 164 13.35 16.87 5.27
N PRO A 165 12.66 17.90 4.76
CA PRO A 165 13.04 18.49 3.49
C PRO A 165 14.51 18.91 3.44
N GLY A 166 15.24 18.41 2.45
CA GLY A 166 16.65 18.71 2.22
C GLY A 166 17.62 18.11 3.24
N ASP A 167 17.22 17.05 3.96
CA ASP A 167 18.21 16.18 4.58
C ASP A 167 19.01 15.41 3.49
N GLU A 168 20.15 14.82 3.89
CA GLU A 168 21.02 14.07 2.96
C GLU A 168 21.13 12.61 3.42
N ALA A 169 20.15 12.13 4.19
CA ALA A 169 20.14 10.81 4.78
C ALA A 169 19.36 9.83 3.91
N ILE A 170 19.91 8.64 3.71
CA ILE A 170 19.19 7.61 2.96
C ILE A 170 18.20 6.91 3.88
N ASP A 171 16.93 7.19 3.67
CA ASP A 171 15.80 6.67 4.42
C ASP A 171 15.12 5.49 3.71
N ASN A 172 15.04 4.37 4.43
CA ASN A 172 14.69 3.06 3.87
C ASN A 172 13.82 2.25 4.82
N THR A 173 13.23 1.18 4.29
CA THR A 173 12.47 0.17 5.05
C THR A 173 11.41 0.78 5.97
N PRO A 174 10.46 1.58 5.42
CA PRO A 174 9.39 2.11 6.23
C PRO A 174 8.51 0.99 6.80
N SER A 175 7.95 1.22 7.98
CA SER A 175 6.94 0.39 8.62
C SER A 175 5.83 1.28 9.18
N LEU A 176 4.60 0.96 8.82
CA LEU A 176 3.42 1.78 9.08
C LEU A 176 2.42 0.98 9.92
N THR A 177 1.87 1.59 10.96
CA THR A 177 0.84 0.95 11.77
C THR A 177 -0.17 1.95 12.30
N SER A 178 -1.40 1.49 12.52
CA SER A 178 -2.45 2.29 13.16
C SER A 178 -2.53 1.92 14.64
N ASP A 179 -2.53 2.92 15.52
CA ASP A 179 -2.71 2.80 16.97
C ASP A 179 -3.82 3.75 17.45
N GLY A 180 -5.06 3.24 17.47
CA GLY A 180 -6.23 4.05 17.76
C GLY A 180 -6.42 5.15 16.72
N ASP A 181 -6.45 6.39 17.19
CA ASP A 181 -6.62 7.60 16.36
C ASP A 181 -5.29 8.12 15.79
N ARG A 182 -4.21 7.32 15.86
CA ARG A 182 -2.89 7.68 15.35
C ARG A 182 -2.44 6.75 14.24
N LEU A 183 -1.69 7.33 13.31
CA LEU A 183 -0.87 6.61 12.36
C LEU A 183 0.60 6.77 12.77
N LEU A 184 1.29 5.65 12.97
CA LEU A 184 2.68 5.59 13.41
C LEU A 184 3.54 5.10 12.25
N LEU A 185 4.63 5.81 11.95
CA LEU A 185 5.58 5.48 10.90
C LEU A 185 6.99 5.43 11.47
N ALA A 186 7.69 4.33 11.25
CA ALA A 186 9.11 4.20 11.56
C ALA A 186 9.91 3.76 10.33
N TRP A 187 11.16 4.17 10.23
CA TRP A 187 12.05 3.79 9.14
C TRP A 187 13.50 3.72 9.62
N THR A 188 14.36 3.11 8.79
CA THR A 188 15.81 3.19 9.01
C THR A 188 16.37 4.38 8.26
N THR A 189 17.18 5.19 8.94
CA THR A 189 17.92 6.29 8.33
C THR A 189 19.41 5.96 8.28
N GLY A 190 20.12 6.43 7.26
CA GLY A 190 21.55 6.20 7.08
C GLY A 190 22.29 7.45 6.64
N THR A 191 23.20 7.94 7.47
CA THR A 191 24.18 8.98 7.09
C THR A 191 25.59 8.39 7.04
N GLN A 192 26.57 9.20 6.60
CA GLN A 192 27.98 8.83 6.74
C GLN A 192 28.40 8.55 8.19
N ALA A 193 27.67 9.09 9.17
CA ALA A 193 27.98 8.93 10.60
C ALA A 193 27.41 7.65 11.22
N GLY A 194 26.43 6.98 10.58
CA GLY A 194 25.82 5.77 11.11
C GLY A 194 24.41 5.49 10.57
N ARG A 195 23.79 4.43 11.10
CA ARG A 195 22.39 4.08 10.85
C ARG A 195 21.58 4.24 12.13
N GLY A 196 20.37 4.76 11.98
CA GLY A 196 19.41 4.92 13.08
C GLY A 196 18.02 4.42 12.72
N ILE A 197 17.14 4.36 13.72
CA ILE A 197 15.70 4.21 13.52
C ILE A 197 15.06 5.53 13.87
N VAL A 198 14.25 6.05 12.96
CA VAL A 198 13.51 7.29 13.13
C VAL A 198 12.03 6.96 13.13
N MET A 199 11.25 7.74 13.87
CA MET A 199 9.81 7.60 13.96
C MET A 199 9.13 8.97 13.81
N SER A 200 8.00 8.98 13.12
CA SER A 200 7.05 10.09 13.06
C SER A 200 5.63 9.54 13.26
N TRP A 201 4.69 10.38 13.68
CA TRP A 201 3.29 10.01 13.78
C TRP A 201 2.40 11.14 13.25
N MET A 202 1.22 10.76 12.78
CA MET A 202 0.19 11.71 12.36
C MET A 202 -0.66 12.14 13.56
N ASP A 203 -0.85 13.45 13.70
CA ASP A 203 -1.81 14.09 14.60
C ASP A 203 -2.72 15.07 13.84
N ASP A 204 -3.49 15.88 14.57
CA ASP A 204 -4.45 16.84 14.00
C ASP A 204 -3.79 17.93 13.12
N GLU A 205 -2.48 18.16 13.28
CA GLU A 205 -1.71 19.17 12.52
C GLU A 205 -0.93 18.54 11.35
N GLY A 206 -0.85 17.21 11.28
CA GLY A 206 -0.16 16.46 10.23
C GLY A 206 0.89 15.50 10.78
N TRP A 207 1.94 15.25 10.00
CA TRP A 207 3.08 14.46 10.46
C TRP A 207 3.96 15.29 11.40
N THR A 208 4.34 14.71 12.54
CA THR A 208 5.32 15.34 13.44
C THR A 208 6.72 15.36 12.85
N ASP A 209 7.57 16.25 13.36
CA ASP A 209 9.00 16.19 13.08
C ASP A 209 9.55 14.79 13.44
N PRO A 210 10.35 14.16 12.55
CA PRO A 210 10.91 12.85 12.81
C PRO A 210 11.83 12.84 14.05
N VAL A 211 11.69 11.81 14.89
CA VAL A 211 12.48 11.63 16.13
C VAL A 211 13.33 10.37 16.03
N GLU A 212 14.63 10.48 16.29
CA GLU A 212 15.51 9.31 16.35
C GLU A 212 15.25 8.50 17.62
N VAL A 213 14.95 7.21 17.46
CA VAL A 213 14.63 6.25 18.53
C VAL A 213 15.88 5.48 18.98
N THR A 214 16.92 5.42 18.13
CA THR A 214 18.16 4.68 18.40
C THR A 214 19.21 5.43 19.20
N ASP A 215 19.13 6.76 19.31
CA ASP A 215 20.08 7.52 20.11
C ASP A 215 19.69 7.48 21.60
N PRO A 216 20.47 6.84 22.49
CA PRO A 216 20.21 6.84 23.93
C PRO A 216 20.33 8.24 24.58
N ALA A 217 20.81 9.26 23.84
CA ALA A 217 20.89 10.64 24.30
C ALA A 217 19.71 11.53 23.84
N ALA A 218 18.77 11.02 23.05
CA ALA A 218 17.59 11.79 22.65
C ALA A 218 16.71 12.09 23.89
N PRO A 219 16.34 13.36 24.15
CA PRO A 219 15.40 13.69 25.22
C PRO A 219 14.03 13.10 24.87
N GLY A 220 13.56 12.17 25.71
CA GLY A 220 12.20 11.62 25.64
C GLY A 220 11.12 12.55 26.18
#